data_AF-A0A1Y3N745-F1
#
_entry.id   AF-A0A1Y3N745-F1
#
_cell.length_a   1.000
_cell.length_b   1.000
_cell.length_c   1.000
_cell.angle_alpha   90.00
_cell.angle_beta   90.00
_cell.angle_gamma   90.00
#
_symmetry.space_group_name_H-M   'P 1'
#
loop_
_entity.id
_entity.type
_entity.pdbx_description
1 polymer ?
#
loop_
_entity_poly.entity_id
_entity_poly.type
_entity_poly.pdbx_seq_one_letter_code
_entity_poly.pdbx_strand_id
1 'polypeptide(L)'
;MFFGFKSILLSFTFVACFISNTLAAVDYTLHKSANPNDDEREAYARITQAMNEAVSYYNRYTNLSKHINVYYNAGVPTAEASNNGDLRFGKDRNYMYVGTAMHEIAHTMGMGTTNEYRAMFRDGVFQGQRAQALLREIDGPNAVLKGDNQHFWPYGLNYRSEIRSEQDLINHARIVNAMYQDIFNEGSSSQGKVRSLANGKCMGITYSNTLELMDCGNPATNVKIYSMGNNPVTYRIELGSRVVDIPNESTAAGVKASTYGYNGGAHQKYIFEGSQNAILLRNAKSGHYLQAVGNDVIQNPLNNYDRNKSYIQE
;
A
#
# COMPACT_ATOMS: atom_id res chain seq x y z
N MET A 1 -23.60 69.89 -5.48
CA MET A 1 -24.31 68.86 -6.26
C MET A 1 -23.28 67.84 -6.69
N PHE A 2 -23.08 66.77 -5.90
CA PHE A 2 -22.10 65.73 -6.18
C PHE A 2 -22.83 64.37 -6.21
N PHE A 3 -22.87 63.75 -7.40
CA PHE A 3 -23.39 62.41 -7.60
C PHE A 3 -22.31 61.38 -7.23
N GLY A 4 -22.60 60.51 -6.27
CA GLY A 4 -21.77 59.37 -5.91
C GLY A 4 -22.14 58.13 -6.75
N PHE A 5 -21.16 57.57 -7.45
CA PHE A 5 -21.27 56.26 -8.09
C PHE A 5 -21.05 55.15 -7.04
N LYS A 6 -22.01 54.24 -6.90
CA LYS A 6 -21.86 53.00 -6.12
C LYS A 6 -21.18 51.94 -6.99
N SER A 7 -19.98 51.50 -6.61
CA SER A 7 -19.37 50.28 -7.15
C SER A 7 -19.99 49.06 -6.47
N ILE A 8 -20.57 48.15 -7.26
CA ILE A 8 -21.05 46.84 -6.85
C ILE A 8 -19.87 45.86 -6.93
N LEU A 9 -19.44 45.30 -5.80
CA LEU A 9 -18.45 44.22 -5.77
C LEU A 9 -19.17 42.89 -6.07
N LEU A 10 -18.89 42.29 -7.24
CA LEU A 10 -19.24 40.89 -7.53
C LEU A 10 -18.19 39.98 -6.88
N SER A 11 -18.59 39.24 -5.84
CA SER A 11 -17.75 38.20 -5.24
C SER A 11 -17.87 36.92 -6.06
N PHE A 12 -16.83 36.57 -6.81
CA PHE A 12 -16.71 35.26 -7.46
C PHE A 12 -16.25 34.22 -6.44
N THR A 13 -17.16 33.35 -6.00
CA THR A 13 -16.79 32.18 -5.20
C THR A 13 -16.13 31.15 -6.11
N PHE A 14 -14.82 31.00 -5.97
CA PHE A 14 -14.07 29.90 -6.61
C PHE A 14 -14.47 28.59 -5.93
N VAL A 15 -15.29 27.78 -6.59
CA VAL A 15 -15.49 26.38 -6.19
C VAL A 15 -14.28 25.60 -6.70
N ALA A 16 -13.32 25.35 -5.81
CA ALA A 16 -12.25 24.40 -6.07
C ALA A 16 -12.86 22.99 -6.14
N CYS A 17 -13.10 22.50 -7.36
CA CYS A 17 -13.40 21.09 -7.58
C CYS A 17 -12.09 20.32 -7.35
N PHE A 18 -11.94 19.73 -6.16
CA PHE A 18 -10.87 18.77 -5.90
C PHE A 18 -11.15 17.54 -6.77
N ILE A 19 -10.53 17.47 -7.95
CA ILE A 19 -10.40 16.20 -8.66
C ILE A 19 -9.49 15.33 -7.79
N SER A 20 -10.12 14.50 -6.96
CA SER A 20 -9.43 13.42 -6.25
C SER A 20 -8.97 12.44 -7.32
N ASN A 21 -7.73 12.57 -7.78
CA ASN A 21 -7.07 11.45 -8.44
C ASN A 21 -6.93 10.36 -7.37
N THR A 22 -7.85 9.41 -7.34
CA THR A 22 -7.75 8.22 -6.50
C THR A 22 -6.59 7.38 -7.02
N LEU A 23 -5.37 7.71 -6.58
CA LEU A 23 -4.21 6.82 -6.61
C LEU A 23 -4.64 5.56 -5.85
N ALA A 24 -4.66 4.38 -6.49
CA ALA A 24 -5.37 3.23 -5.96
C ALA A 24 -4.93 2.87 -4.52
N ALA A 25 -5.87 3.04 -3.60
CA ALA A 25 -5.91 2.45 -2.28
C ALA A 25 -6.77 1.17 -2.41
N VAL A 26 -6.42 0.12 -1.65
CA VAL A 26 -6.97 -1.26 -1.67
C VAL A 26 -8.08 -1.52 -2.70
N ASP A 27 -7.84 -2.40 -3.67
CA ASP A 27 -8.81 -2.77 -4.70
C ASP A 27 -8.85 -4.29 -4.91
N TYR A 28 -9.87 -4.77 -5.63
CA TYR A 28 -10.05 -6.21 -5.81
C TYR A 28 -10.69 -6.59 -7.15
N THR A 29 -10.39 -7.82 -7.59
CA THR A 29 -11.13 -8.51 -8.66
C THR A 29 -11.80 -9.74 -8.08
N LEU A 30 -13.12 -9.85 -8.20
CA LEU A 30 -13.83 -11.10 -7.94
C LEU A 30 -13.86 -11.94 -9.22
N HIS A 31 -13.12 -13.05 -9.20
CA HIS A 31 -13.07 -14.02 -10.28
C HIS A 31 -14.36 -14.85 -10.29
N LYS A 32 -15.09 -14.82 -11.40
CA LYS A 32 -16.38 -15.51 -11.57
C LYS A 32 -16.29 -16.53 -12.69
N SER A 33 -16.95 -17.66 -12.51
CA SER A 33 -17.19 -18.63 -13.59
C SER A 33 -17.90 -17.97 -14.77
N ALA A 34 -17.54 -18.36 -15.99
CA ALA A 34 -18.16 -17.83 -17.21
C ALA A 34 -19.67 -18.10 -17.31
N ASN A 35 -20.12 -19.23 -16.75
CA ASN A 35 -21.52 -19.65 -16.69
C ASN A 35 -21.88 -20.02 -15.24
N PRO A 36 -22.15 -19.05 -14.36
CA PRO A 36 -22.34 -19.31 -12.95
C PRO A 36 -23.68 -19.99 -12.67
N ASN A 37 -23.73 -20.96 -11.77
CA ASN A 37 -24.98 -21.55 -11.28
C ASN A 37 -25.67 -20.67 -10.22
N ASP A 38 -26.82 -21.09 -9.67
CA ASP A 38 -27.56 -20.31 -8.67
C ASP A 38 -26.77 -20.05 -7.37
N ASP A 39 -26.06 -21.07 -6.88
CA ASP A 39 -25.22 -20.98 -5.69
C ASP A 39 -24.09 -19.96 -5.90
N GLU A 40 -23.40 -20.05 -7.03
CA GLU A 40 -22.35 -19.10 -7.40
C GLU A 40 -22.89 -17.68 -7.55
N ARG A 41 -24.04 -17.48 -8.21
CA ARG A 41 -24.65 -16.14 -8.38
C ARG A 41 -24.96 -15.49 -7.04
N GLU A 42 -25.53 -16.24 -6.11
CA GLU A 42 -25.82 -15.75 -4.77
C GLU A 42 -24.54 -15.42 -3.99
N ALA A 43 -23.55 -16.32 -4.03
CA ALA A 43 -22.26 -16.12 -3.40
C ALA A 43 -21.58 -14.85 -3.95
N TYR A 44 -21.51 -14.70 -5.27
CA TYR A 44 -20.90 -13.54 -5.91
C TYR A 44 -21.59 -12.23 -5.52
N ALA A 45 -22.92 -12.19 -5.40
CA ALA A 45 -23.63 -10.99 -4.98
C ALA A 45 -23.25 -10.59 -3.54
N ARG A 46 -23.24 -11.54 -2.61
CA ARG A 46 -22.89 -11.30 -1.20
C ARG A 46 -21.43 -10.93 -1.02
N ILE A 47 -20.52 -11.63 -1.69
CA ILE A 47 -19.09 -11.34 -1.68
C ILE A 47 -18.83 -9.93 -2.24
N THR A 48 -19.47 -9.57 -3.35
CA THR A 48 -19.34 -8.23 -3.94
C THR A 48 -19.77 -7.15 -2.95
N GLN A 49 -20.90 -7.33 -2.26
CA GLN A 49 -21.34 -6.39 -1.24
C GLN A 49 -20.35 -6.28 -0.09
N ALA A 50 -19.92 -7.41 0.47
CA ALA A 50 -18.97 -7.47 1.58
C ALA A 50 -17.62 -6.81 1.25
N MET A 51 -17.06 -7.13 0.07
CA MET A 51 -15.78 -6.59 -0.38
C MET A 51 -15.86 -5.10 -0.69
N ASN A 52 -16.93 -4.63 -1.34
CA ASN A 52 -17.12 -3.19 -1.60
C ASN A 52 -17.14 -2.39 -0.31
N GLU A 53 -17.87 -2.88 0.70
CA GLU A 53 -17.96 -2.24 2.00
C GLU A 53 -16.61 -2.26 2.72
N ALA A 54 -15.96 -3.42 2.79
CA ALA A 54 -14.65 -3.57 3.44
C ALA A 54 -13.58 -2.66 2.81
N VAL A 55 -13.48 -2.66 1.48
CA VAL A 55 -12.56 -1.78 0.74
C VAL A 55 -12.83 -0.31 1.04
N SER A 56 -14.09 0.10 1.21
CA SER A 56 -14.41 1.49 1.55
C SER A 56 -13.85 1.91 2.91
N TYR A 57 -13.87 1.04 3.92
CA TYR A 57 -13.24 1.32 5.22
C TYR A 57 -11.72 1.42 5.10
N TYR A 58 -11.09 0.45 4.42
CA TYR A 58 -9.64 0.48 4.23
C TYR A 58 -9.19 1.74 3.50
N ASN A 59 -9.87 2.12 2.42
CA ASN A 59 -9.50 3.29 1.62
C ASN A 59 -9.78 4.62 2.33
N ARG A 60 -10.70 4.64 3.29
CA ARG A 60 -11.03 5.85 4.05
C ARG A 60 -10.15 6.05 5.28
N TYR A 61 -9.77 4.97 5.96
CA TYR A 61 -9.14 5.03 7.28
C TYR A 61 -7.69 4.52 7.30
N THR A 62 -7.15 4.15 6.15
CA THR A 62 -5.77 3.66 6.02
C THR A 62 -5.06 4.34 4.84
N ASN A 63 -3.74 4.24 4.82
CA ASN A 63 -2.93 4.59 3.65
C ASN A 63 -2.35 3.34 2.97
N LEU A 64 -2.97 2.17 3.20
CA LEU A 64 -2.53 0.90 2.63
C LEU A 64 -2.93 0.77 1.16
N SER A 65 -2.15 0.00 0.41
CA SER A 65 -2.43 -0.33 -0.99
C SER A 65 -2.17 -1.81 -1.25
N LYS A 66 -3.11 -2.46 -1.92
CA LYS A 66 -3.05 -3.88 -2.31
C LYS A 66 -4.11 -4.15 -3.37
N HIS A 67 -3.74 -4.89 -4.41
CA HIS A 67 -4.71 -5.55 -5.28
C HIS A 67 -5.01 -6.94 -4.74
N ILE A 68 -6.29 -7.29 -4.62
CA ILE A 68 -6.74 -8.55 -4.04
C ILE A 68 -7.49 -9.37 -5.10
N ASN A 69 -7.05 -10.61 -5.31
CA ASN A 69 -7.77 -11.59 -6.12
C ASN A 69 -8.76 -12.34 -5.22
N VAL A 70 -10.06 -12.08 -5.42
CA VAL A 70 -11.13 -12.69 -4.64
C VAL A 70 -11.76 -13.84 -5.41
N TYR A 71 -12.01 -14.95 -4.73
CA TYR A 71 -12.64 -16.14 -5.30
C TYR A 71 -13.80 -16.63 -4.43
N TYR A 72 -14.74 -17.32 -5.06
CA TYR A 72 -15.66 -18.24 -4.38
C TYR A 72 -15.15 -19.67 -4.56
N ASN A 73 -14.98 -20.42 -3.47
CA ASN A 73 -14.59 -21.81 -3.51
C ASN A 73 -15.38 -22.60 -2.45
N ALA A 74 -16.37 -23.38 -2.89
CA ALA A 74 -17.23 -24.16 -1.98
C ALA A 74 -16.47 -25.22 -1.13
N GLY A 75 -15.23 -25.56 -1.51
CA GLY A 75 -14.34 -26.43 -0.74
C GLY A 75 -13.68 -25.75 0.46
N VAL A 76 -13.70 -24.42 0.53
CA VAL A 76 -13.24 -23.65 1.70
C VAL A 76 -14.35 -23.69 2.77
N PRO A 77 -14.05 -24.06 4.03
CA PRO A 77 -15.06 -24.14 5.08
C PRO A 77 -15.67 -22.77 5.45
N THR A 78 -14.85 -21.72 5.50
CA THR A 78 -15.23 -20.38 5.96
C THR A 78 -14.80 -19.29 4.97
N ALA A 79 -13.62 -18.70 5.17
CA ALA A 79 -12.89 -17.85 4.27
C ALA A 79 -11.38 -18.06 4.57
N GLU A 80 -10.53 -17.76 3.61
CA GLU A 80 -9.08 -17.83 3.76
C GLU A 80 -8.41 -16.76 2.90
N ALA A 81 -7.26 -16.26 3.35
CA ALA A 81 -6.44 -15.34 2.58
C ALA A 81 -4.95 -15.63 2.78
N SER A 82 -4.14 -15.15 1.85
CA SER A 82 -2.69 -15.18 1.98
C SER A 82 -2.05 -13.85 1.61
N ASN A 83 -0.84 -13.63 2.09
CA ASN A 83 -0.10 -12.38 1.87
C ASN A 83 0.23 -12.13 0.37
N ASN A 84 0.06 -13.10 -0.52
CA ASN A 84 0.21 -12.91 -1.96
C ASN A 84 -0.92 -12.06 -2.59
N GLY A 85 -2.02 -11.81 -1.86
CA GLY A 85 -3.18 -11.07 -2.34
C GLY A 85 -4.37 -11.94 -2.76
N ASP A 86 -4.31 -13.26 -2.58
CA ASP A 86 -5.47 -14.14 -2.79
C ASP A 86 -6.36 -14.17 -1.54
N LEU A 87 -7.67 -14.12 -1.77
CA LEU A 87 -8.73 -14.21 -0.77
C LEU A 87 -9.85 -15.10 -1.30
N ARG A 88 -10.31 -16.08 -0.52
CA ARG A 88 -11.40 -16.98 -0.92
C ARG A 88 -12.50 -17.00 0.12
N PHE A 89 -13.74 -16.95 -0.33
CA PHE A 89 -14.92 -17.25 0.49
C PHE A 89 -15.40 -18.68 0.21
N GLY A 90 -15.76 -19.37 1.29
CA GLY A 90 -16.34 -20.71 1.32
C GLY A 90 -17.83 -20.74 1.06
N LYS A 91 -18.42 -21.93 1.10
CA LYS A 91 -19.86 -22.13 0.82
C LYS A 91 -20.81 -21.45 1.82
N ASP A 92 -20.39 -21.30 3.08
CA ASP A 92 -21.27 -20.78 4.13
C ASP A 92 -21.47 -19.26 4.02
N ARG A 93 -22.70 -18.85 3.70
CA ARG A 93 -23.10 -17.44 3.53
C ARG A 93 -22.91 -16.60 4.79
N ASN A 94 -22.85 -17.22 5.97
CA ASN A 94 -22.63 -16.50 7.23
C ASN A 94 -21.29 -15.75 7.25
N TYR A 95 -20.31 -16.21 6.47
CA TYR A 95 -18.99 -15.60 6.30
C TYR A 95 -18.91 -14.61 5.14
N MET A 96 -19.95 -14.46 4.32
CA MET A 96 -19.96 -13.50 3.19
C MET A 96 -20.51 -12.14 3.63
N TYR A 97 -19.80 -11.47 4.55
CA TYR A 97 -20.16 -10.16 5.08
C TYR A 97 -18.92 -9.33 5.39
N VAL A 98 -19.12 -8.02 5.62
CA VAL A 98 -18.05 -7.03 5.77
C VAL A 98 -17.00 -7.41 6.82
N GLY A 99 -17.39 -7.98 7.96
CA GLY A 99 -16.47 -8.37 9.03
C GLY A 99 -15.44 -9.41 8.60
N THR A 100 -15.91 -10.53 8.00
CA THR A 100 -15.01 -11.53 7.42
C THR A 100 -14.19 -10.92 6.30
N ALA A 101 -14.77 -10.12 5.40
CA ALA A 101 -14.00 -9.49 4.34
C ALA A 101 -12.85 -8.61 4.88
N MET A 102 -13.10 -7.79 5.90
CA MET A 102 -12.07 -6.96 6.53
C MET A 102 -10.99 -7.79 7.23
N HIS A 103 -11.40 -8.84 7.94
CA HIS A 103 -10.50 -9.82 8.56
C HIS A 103 -9.57 -10.47 7.54
N GLU A 104 -10.11 -10.98 6.45
CA GLU A 104 -9.31 -11.62 5.40
C GLU A 104 -8.43 -10.61 4.64
N ILE A 105 -8.89 -9.36 4.44
CA ILE A 105 -8.02 -8.30 3.89
C ILE A 105 -6.81 -8.09 4.81
N ALA A 106 -6.97 -8.11 6.14
CA ALA A 106 -5.84 -8.02 7.07
C ALA A 106 -4.83 -9.16 6.83
N HIS A 107 -5.31 -10.39 6.58
CA HIS A 107 -4.44 -11.50 6.21
C HIS A 107 -3.67 -11.26 4.90
N THR A 108 -4.28 -10.62 3.89
CA THR A 108 -3.56 -10.22 2.65
C THR A 108 -2.49 -9.16 2.88
N MET A 109 -2.64 -8.37 3.95
CA MET A 109 -1.72 -7.32 4.38
C MET A 109 -0.60 -7.85 5.30
N GLY A 110 -0.63 -9.14 5.66
CA GLY A 110 0.45 -9.80 6.38
C GLY A 110 0.12 -10.24 7.79
N MET A 111 -1.01 -9.80 8.37
CA MET A 111 -1.43 -10.26 9.69
C MET A 111 -1.67 -11.77 9.64
N GLY A 112 -1.09 -12.55 10.55
CA GLY A 112 -1.22 -14.02 10.58
C GLY A 112 -0.54 -14.80 9.45
N THR A 113 -0.15 -14.15 8.36
CA THR A 113 0.34 -14.81 7.13
C THR A 113 1.83 -14.61 6.89
N THR A 114 2.48 -13.68 7.60
CA THR A 114 3.91 -13.35 7.44
C THR A 114 4.77 -13.72 8.64
N ASN A 115 6.07 -13.89 8.42
CA ASN A 115 7.02 -14.12 9.51
C ASN A 115 7.25 -12.84 10.32
N GLU A 116 7.19 -11.68 9.66
CA GLU A 116 7.27 -10.37 10.26
C GLU A 116 6.15 -10.20 11.30
N TYR A 117 4.90 -10.57 10.98
CA TYR A 117 3.80 -10.55 11.94
C TYR A 117 4.10 -11.40 13.18
N ARG A 118 4.52 -12.66 12.97
CA ARG A 118 4.80 -13.60 14.07
C ARG A 118 5.94 -13.12 14.96
N ALA A 119 6.96 -12.50 14.36
CA ALA A 119 8.11 -11.94 15.09
C ALA A 119 7.72 -10.76 16.01
N MET A 120 6.58 -10.13 15.79
CA MET A 120 6.08 -9.04 16.62
C MET A 120 5.39 -9.50 17.90
N PHE A 121 5.24 -10.81 18.15
CA PHE A 121 4.61 -11.29 19.39
C PHE A 121 5.63 -11.85 20.38
N ARG A 122 5.51 -11.42 21.64
CA ARG A 122 6.22 -12.00 22.79
C ARG A 122 5.18 -12.30 23.86
N ASP A 123 5.11 -13.56 24.27
CA ASP A 123 4.16 -14.05 25.28
C ASP A 123 2.69 -13.66 24.98
N GLY A 124 2.30 -13.71 23.70
CA GLY A 124 0.95 -13.37 23.23
C GLY A 124 0.64 -11.87 23.18
N VAL A 125 1.63 -11.00 23.39
CA VAL A 125 1.49 -9.54 23.32
C VAL A 125 2.20 -8.99 22.08
N PHE A 126 1.49 -8.18 21.30
CA PHE A 126 2.06 -7.49 20.14
C PHE A 126 3.03 -6.39 20.60
N GLN A 127 4.24 -6.38 20.05
CA GLN A 127 5.33 -5.49 20.49
C GLN A 127 5.38 -4.16 19.72
N GLY A 128 4.52 -3.98 18.70
CA GLY A 128 4.52 -2.79 17.86
C GLY A 128 4.01 -1.55 18.62
N GLN A 129 4.83 -0.51 18.62
CA GLN A 129 4.55 0.69 19.43
C GLN A 129 3.40 1.51 18.85
N ARG A 130 3.26 1.56 17.52
CA ARG A 130 2.22 2.35 16.85
C ARG A 130 0.85 1.76 17.13
N ALA A 131 0.69 0.46 16.94
CA ALA A 131 -0.58 -0.23 17.18
C ALA A 131 -0.94 -0.22 18.66
N GLN A 132 0.03 -0.40 19.56
CA GLN A 132 -0.22 -0.32 21.01
C GLN A 132 -0.63 1.10 21.46
N ALA A 133 0.01 2.14 20.93
CA ALA A 133 -0.36 3.52 21.23
C ALA A 133 -1.77 3.85 20.73
N LEU A 134 -2.09 3.47 19.49
CA LEU A 134 -3.42 3.65 18.91
C LEU A 134 -4.49 2.89 19.71
N LEU A 135 -4.22 1.65 20.11
CA LEU A 135 -5.17 0.89 20.91
C LEU A 135 -5.45 1.59 22.25
N ARG A 136 -4.42 2.15 22.89
CA ARG A 136 -4.59 2.89 24.16
C ARG A 136 -5.32 4.22 24.00
N GLU A 137 -5.23 4.85 22.83
CA GLU A 137 -6.07 6.00 22.48
C GLU A 137 -7.54 5.61 22.38
N ILE A 138 -7.83 4.43 21.82
CA ILE A 138 -9.20 3.93 21.61
C ILE A 138 -9.83 3.40 22.90
N ASP A 139 -9.15 2.46 23.58
CA ASP A 139 -9.69 1.66 24.70
C ASP A 139 -9.17 2.09 26.07
N GLY A 140 -8.32 3.11 26.11
CA GLY A 140 -7.73 3.66 27.33
C GLY A 140 -6.33 3.10 27.66
N PRO A 141 -5.64 3.70 28.65
CA PRO A 141 -4.20 3.56 28.84
C PRO A 141 -3.71 2.13 29.16
N ASN A 142 -4.60 1.27 29.66
CA ASN A 142 -4.28 -0.10 30.06
C ASN A 142 -4.58 -1.13 28.97
N ALA A 143 -5.08 -0.71 27.80
CA ALA A 143 -5.37 -1.62 26.70
C ALA A 143 -4.07 -2.24 26.15
N VAL A 144 -4.15 -3.53 25.81
CA VAL A 144 -3.03 -4.32 25.32
C VAL A 144 -3.47 -5.11 24.10
N LEU A 145 -2.79 -4.87 22.97
CA LEU A 145 -2.99 -5.64 21.75
C LEU A 145 -2.33 -7.01 21.92
N LYS A 146 -3.14 -8.05 21.78
CA LYS A 146 -2.76 -9.46 21.93
C LYS A 146 -2.99 -10.20 20.63
N GLY A 147 -2.45 -11.42 20.56
CA GLY A 147 -2.60 -12.27 19.38
C GLY A 147 -1.85 -13.58 19.52
N ASP A 148 -2.00 -14.38 18.48
CA ASP A 148 -1.28 -15.63 18.25
C ASP A 148 -0.65 -15.64 16.85
N ASN A 149 -0.26 -16.81 16.35
CA ASN A 149 0.40 -16.96 15.05
C ASN A 149 -0.49 -16.63 13.84
N GLN A 150 -1.79 -16.48 14.03
CA GLN A 150 -2.78 -16.25 12.98
C GLN A 150 -3.63 -15.01 13.27
N HIS A 151 -4.13 -14.85 14.48
CA HIS A 151 -5.13 -13.84 14.83
C HIS A 151 -4.62 -12.83 15.84
N PHE A 152 -5.26 -11.66 15.87
CA PHE A 152 -5.02 -10.63 16.88
C PHE A 152 -6.33 -10.18 17.53
N TRP A 153 -6.25 -9.60 18.72
CA TRP A 153 -7.38 -9.02 19.43
C TRP A 153 -6.90 -7.95 20.43
N PRO A 154 -7.71 -6.93 20.75
CA PRO A 154 -9.04 -6.63 20.20
C PRO A 154 -9.00 -6.15 18.74
N TYR A 155 -10.19 -5.99 18.13
CA TYR A 155 -10.39 -5.51 16.76
C TYR A 155 -9.82 -6.39 15.64
N GLY A 156 -9.55 -7.67 15.89
CA GLY A 156 -9.21 -8.64 14.84
C GLY A 156 -10.37 -9.03 13.93
N LEU A 157 -11.60 -8.84 14.40
CA LEU A 157 -12.84 -9.27 13.72
C LEU A 157 -12.84 -10.79 13.40
N ASN A 158 -12.26 -11.57 14.31
CA ASN A 158 -12.18 -13.03 14.27
C ASN A 158 -13.57 -13.69 14.35
N TYR A 159 -14.52 -13.03 15.03
CA TYR A 159 -15.90 -13.49 15.15
C TYR A 159 -16.89 -12.38 14.84
N ARG A 160 -18.04 -12.76 14.26
CA ARG A 160 -19.15 -11.83 13.99
C ARG A 160 -19.63 -11.10 15.25
N SER A 161 -19.56 -11.76 16.41
CA SER A 161 -19.96 -11.19 17.71
C SER A 161 -19.04 -10.07 18.23
N GLU A 162 -17.87 -9.89 17.62
CA GLU A 162 -16.95 -8.78 17.95
C GLU A 162 -17.38 -7.46 17.31
N ILE A 163 -18.26 -7.49 16.31
CA ILE A 163 -18.79 -6.30 15.65
C ILE A 163 -20.09 -5.91 16.33
N ARG A 164 -20.04 -4.85 17.13
CA ARG A 164 -21.20 -4.30 17.86
C ARG A 164 -21.66 -2.99 17.27
N SER A 165 -20.78 -2.30 16.53
CA SER A 165 -21.03 -1.02 15.91
C SER A 165 -20.16 -0.80 14.68
N GLU A 166 -20.50 0.21 13.89
CA GLU A 166 -19.64 0.69 12.80
C GLU A 166 -18.22 1.06 13.29
N GLN A 167 -18.12 1.56 14.52
CA GLN A 167 -16.84 1.97 15.10
C GLN A 167 -15.85 0.80 15.21
N ASP A 168 -16.33 -0.43 15.40
CA ASP A 168 -15.47 -1.62 15.46
C ASP A 168 -14.79 -1.90 14.10
N LEU A 169 -15.49 -1.64 12.99
CA LEU A 169 -14.95 -1.76 11.63
C LEU A 169 -13.92 -0.66 11.36
N ILE A 170 -14.21 0.58 11.78
CA ILE A 170 -13.27 1.70 11.67
C ILE A 170 -12.00 1.42 12.48
N ASN A 171 -12.15 0.97 13.73
CA ASN A 171 -11.03 0.66 14.62
C ASN A 171 -10.20 -0.51 14.09
N HIS A 172 -10.84 -1.55 13.52
CA HIS A 172 -10.12 -2.61 12.81
C HIS A 172 -9.20 -2.05 11.72
N ALA A 173 -9.73 -1.23 10.80
CA ALA A 173 -8.93 -0.66 9.72
C ALA A 173 -7.76 0.18 10.24
N ARG A 174 -7.99 1.03 11.25
CA ARG A 174 -6.93 1.86 11.88
C ARG A 174 -5.86 1.00 12.57
N ILE A 175 -6.27 -0.02 13.33
CA ILE A 175 -5.35 -0.94 14.01
C ILE A 175 -4.53 -1.73 13.00
N VAL A 176 -5.16 -2.29 11.96
CA VAL A 176 -4.48 -2.97 10.86
C VAL A 176 -3.44 -2.06 10.20
N ASN A 177 -3.79 -0.79 9.93
CA ASN A 177 -2.85 0.19 9.36
C ASN A 177 -1.62 0.40 10.27
N ALA A 178 -1.84 0.56 11.58
CA ALA A 178 -0.75 0.73 12.54
C ALA A 178 0.09 -0.54 12.70
N MET A 179 -0.53 -1.71 12.73
CA MET A 179 0.15 -3.00 12.78
C MET A 179 1.00 -3.22 11.54
N TYR A 180 0.49 -2.90 10.35
CA TYR A 180 1.25 -2.98 9.10
C TYR A 180 2.53 -2.14 9.18
N GLN A 181 2.41 -0.90 9.70
CA GLN A 181 3.56 -0.03 9.90
C GLN A 181 4.58 -0.61 10.89
N ASP A 182 4.13 -1.20 12.00
CA ASP A 182 5.02 -1.83 12.96
C ASP A 182 5.71 -3.09 12.39
N ILE A 183 4.94 -3.98 11.75
CA ILE A 183 5.40 -5.29 11.24
C ILE A 183 6.42 -5.11 10.12
N PHE A 184 6.17 -4.19 9.19
CA PHE A 184 7.10 -3.91 8.08
C PHE A 184 8.09 -2.78 8.40
N ASN A 185 8.08 -2.28 9.64
CA ASN A 185 8.85 -1.11 10.07
C ASN A 185 8.69 0.06 9.09
N GLU A 186 7.48 0.27 8.58
CA GLU A 186 7.17 1.37 7.66
C GLU A 186 7.12 2.68 8.47
N GLY A 187 8.03 3.58 8.14
CA GLY A 187 8.06 4.93 8.67
C GLY A 187 7.17 5.88 7.86
N SER A 188 7.19 7.15 8.25
CA SER A 188 6.45 8.19 7.57
C SER A 188 6.88 8.32 6.11
N SER A 189 5.92 8.49 5.21
CA SER A 189 6.26 8.82 3.82
C SER A 189 6.65 10.28 3.66
N SER A 190 7.60 10.50 2.75
CA SER A 190 7.86 11.81 2.15
C SER A 190 7.30 11.82 0.74
N GLN A 191 6.79 12.97 0.30
CA GLN A 191 6.33 13.18 -1.07
C GLN A 191 7.34 14.03 -1.83
N GLY A 192 7.47 13.80 -3.14
CA GLY A 192 8.40 14.55 -3.97
C GLY A 192 8.53 13.96 -5.36
N LYS A 193 9.70 14.14 -5.97
CA LYS A 193 10.10 13.59 -7.27
C LYS A 193 11.49 12.99 -7.16
N VAL A 194 11.77 12.01 -8.04
CA VAL A 194 13.10 11.39 -8.16
C VAL A 194 13.70 11.83 -9.49
N ARG A 195 14.46 12.92 -9.48
CA ARG A 195 15.06 13.53 -10.67
C ARG A 195 16.41 12.93 -10.98
N SER A 196 16.62 12.46 -12.20
CA SER A 196 17.92 12.03 -12.70
C SER A 196 18.86 13.21 -12.90
N LEU A 197 20.07 13.14 -12.37
CA LEU A 197 21.13 14.11 -12.63
C LEU A 197 21.66 14.04 -14.07
N ALA A 198 21.51 12.89 -14.75
CA ALA A 198 22.08 12.69 -16.08
C ALA A 198 21.38 13.52 -17.14
N ASN A 199 20.07 13.75 -17.00
CA ASN A 199 19.24 14.40 -18.02
C ASN A 199 18.18 15.35 -17.45
N GLY A 200 18.11 15.53 -16.13
CA GLY A 200 17.14 16.42 -15.47
C GLY A 200 15.69 15.92 -15.49
N LYS A 201 15.43 14.72 -16.00
CA LYS A 201 14.09 14.11 -16.06
C LYS A 201 13.76 13.37 -14.77
N CYS A 202 12.48 13.23 -14.47
CA CYS A 202 12.02 12.54 -13.26
C CYS A 202 11.52 11.14 -13.57
N MET A 203 11.74 10.20 -12.64
CA MET A 203 11.06 8.90 -12.66
C MET A 203 9.56 9.14 -12.61
N GLY A 204 8.84 8.53 -13.55
CA GLY A 204 7.39 8.56 -13.60
C GLY A 204 6.82 7.23 -14.08
N ILE A 205 5.52 7.10 -13.96
CA ILE A 205 4.76 5.92 -14.40
C ILE A 205 3.90 6.26 -15.62
N THR A 206 4.00 5.47 -16.68
CA THR A 206 3.15 5.65 -17.87
C THR A 206 1.75 5.06 -17.66
N TYR A 207 0.82 5.36 -18.56
CA TYR A 207 -0.52 4.77 -18.54
C TYR A 207 -0.51 3.23 -18.64
N SER A 208 0.54 2.66 -19.24
CA SER A 208 0.77 1.22 -19.36
C SER A 208 1.53 0.63 -18.16
N ASN A 209 1.66 1.39 -17.07
CA ASN A 209 2.40 1.03 -15.85
C ASN A 209 3.91 0.83 -16.05
N THR A 210 4.49 1.38 -17.11
CA THR A 210 5.94 1.34 -17.32
C THR A 210 6.64 2.43 -16.51
N LEU A 211 7.78 2.10 -15.91
CA LEU A 211 8.68 3.10 -15.32
C LEU A 211 9.50 3.78 -16.42
N GLU A 212 9.40 5.11 -16.52
CA GLU A 212 10.15 5.90 -17.50
C GLU A 212 10.62 7.24 -16.92
N LEU A 213 11.69 7.78 -17.49
CA LEU A 213 12.14 9.15 -17.22
C LEU A 213 11.39 10.12 -18.14
N MET A 214 10.67 11.06 -17.54
CA MET A 214 9.81 12.02 -18.24
C MET A 214 9.94 13.43 -17.67
N ASP A 215 9.19 14.37 -18.25
CA ASP A 215 9.16 15.75 -17.78
C ASP A 215 8.72 15.81 -16.31
N CYS A 216 9.52 16.49 -15.48
CA CYS A 216 9.24 16.57 -14.05
C CYS A 216 7.95 17.35 -13.74
N GLY A 217 7.44 18.19 -14.64
CA GLY A 217 6.14 18.85 -14.47
C GLY A 217 4.94 17.89 -14.59
N ASN A 218 5.14 16.68 -15.13
CA ASN A 218 4.08 15.69 -15.28
C ASN A 218 3.65 15.14 -13.90
N PRO A 219 2.34 15.17 -13.55
CA PRO A 219 1.84 14.61 -12.29
C PRO A 219 2.18 13.12 -12.09
N ALA A 220 2.42 12.37 -13.16
CA ALA A 220 2.83 10.96 -13.12
C ALA A 220 4.24 10.74 -12.56
N THR A 221 4.99 11.81 -12.28
CA THR A 221 6.31 11.77 -11.63
C THR A 221 6.27 11.98 -10.11
N ASN A 222 5.10 12.26 -9.56
CA ASN A 222 4.95 12.43 -8.12
C ASN A 222 5.14 11.08 -7.42
N VAL A 223 6.08 11.03 -6.48
CA VAL A 223 6.37 9.83 -5.68
C VAL A 223 5.96 9.99 -4.23
N LYS A 224 5.65 8.86 -3.58
CA LYS A 224 5.70 8.71 -2.12
C LYS A 224 6.84 7.78 -1.76
N ILE A 225 7.71 8.20 -0.86
CA ILE A 225 8.87 7.41 -0.41
C ILE A 225 8.68 7.06 1.05
N TYR A 226 8.55 5.76 1.33
CA TYR A 226 8.40 5.23 2.69
C TYR A 226 9.73 4.64 3.13
N SER A 227 10.24 5.04 4.29
CA SER A 227 11.33 4.34 4.96
C SER A 227 10.83 3.00 5.51
N MET A 228 11.62 1.95 5.43
CA MET A 228 11.27 0.61 5.86
C MET A 228 12.46 -0.07 6.55
N GLY A 229 12.23 -0.59 7.75
CA GLY A 229 13.27 -1.26 8.53
C GLY A 229 14.19 -0.27 9.24
N ASN A 230 14.94 -0.78 10.22
CA ASN A 230 15.80 0.02 11.08
C ASN A 230 17.30 -0.23 10.85
N ASN A 231 17.68 -1.34 10.21
CA ASN A 231 19.08 -1.66 9.91
C ASN A 231 19.24 -2.80 8.87
N PRO A 232 19.60 -2.52 7.60
CA PRO A 232 19.65 -1.18 7.02
C PRO A 232 18.23 -0.61 6.88
N VAL A 233 18.11 0.71 6.94
CA VAL A 233 16.89 1.39 6.48
C VAL A 233 16.83 1.23 4.96
N THR A 234 15.75 0.66 4.48
CA THR A 234 15.41 0.58 3.05
C THR A 234 14.26 1.53 2.75
N TYR A 235 13.98 1.75 1.48
CA TYR A 235 12.98 2.69 1.00
C TYR A 235 12.14 2.05 -0.09
N ARG A 236 10.83 2.24 0.01
CA ARG A 236 9.86 1.93 -1.05
C ARG A 236 9.56 3.23 -1.79
N ILE A 237 9.70 3.23 -3.11
CA ILE A 237 9.37 4.37 -3.96
C ILE A 237 8.07 4.04 -4.68
N GLU A 238 6.97 4.68 -4.26
CA GLU A 238 5.65 4.54 -4.87
C GLU A 238 5.45 5.57 -5.98
N LEU A 239 4.94 5.09 -7.11
CA LEU A 239 4.49 5.83 -8.27
C LEU A 239 3.07 5.36 -8.59
N GLY A 240 2.07 6.21 -8.36
CA GLY A 240 0.69 5.75 -8.49
C GLY A 240 0.30 4.79 -7.36
N SER A 241 -0.24 3.64 -7.74
CA SER A 241 -0.52 2.49 -6.86
C SER A 241 0.56 1.40 -6.92
N ARG A 242 1.69 1.70 -7.55
CA ARG A 242 2.76 0.74 -7.85
C ARG A 242 4.06 1.22 -7.26
N VAL A 243 5.04 0.33 -7.19
CA VAL A 243 6.37 0.60 -6.66
C VAL A 243 7.42 0.38 -7.73
N VAL A 244 8.55 1.06 -7.61
CA VAL A 244 9.74 0.76 -8.42
C VAL A 244 10.17 -0.69 -8.16
N ASP A 245 10.26 -1.48 -9.22
CA ASP A 245 10.42 -2.93 -9.17
C ASP A 245 11.53 -3.39 -10.12
N ILE A 246 12.29 -4.40 -9.70
CA ILE A 246 13.19 -5.15 -10.58
C ILE A 246 12.51 -6.45 -11.03
N PRO A 247 12.16 -6.58 -12.32
CA PRO A 247 11.40 -7.72 -12.81
C PRO A 247 12.04 -9.08 -12.47
N ASN A 248 11.19 -10.02 -12.06
CA ASN A 248 11.57 -11.41 -11.73
C ASN A 248 12.61 -11.52 -10.61
N GLU A 249 12.70 -10.52 -9.74
CA GLU A 249 13.74 -10.39 -8.70
C GLU A 249 15.18 -10.49 -9.23
N SER A 250 15.39 -10.16 -10.50
CA SER A 250 16.68 -10.39 -11.17
C SER A 250 17.82 -9.66 -10.47
N THR A 251 18.96 -10.35 -10.33
CA THR A 251 20.21 -9.75 -9.83
C THR A 251 21.20 -9.42 -10.94
N ALA A 252 20.78 -9.47 -12.21
CA ALA A 252 21.63 -9.21 -13.36
C ALA A 252 21.75 -7.70 -13.66
N ALA A 253 22.92 -7.29 -14.14
CA ALA A 253 23.14 -5.95 -14.70
C ALA A 253 22.35 -5.75 -16.01
N GLY A 254 22.03 -4.50 -16.33
CA GLY A 254 21.33 -4.12 -17.57
C GLY A 254 19.82 -4.37 -17.56
N VAL A 255 19.26 -4.92 -16.48
CA VAL A 255 17.82 -5.14 -16.39
C VAL A 255 17.10 -3.81 -16.24
N LYS A 256 16.13 -3.57 -17.13
CA LYS A 256 15.22 -2.42 -17.04
C LYS A 256 14.31 -2.56 -15.82
N ALA A 257 14.37 -1.58 -14.94
CA ALA A 257 13.45 -1.45 -13.83
C ALA A 257 12.04 -1.12 -14.37
N SER A 258 11.02 -1.57 -13.65
CA SER A 258 9.62 -1.40 -14.00
C SER A 258 8.83 -0.89 -12.80
N THR A 259 7.50 -0.91 -12.89
CA THR A 259 6.63 -0.78 -11.72
C THR A 259 5.82 -2.04 -11.47
N TYR A 260 5.65 -2.41 -10.21
CA TYR A 260 4.82 -3.55 -9.81
C TYR A 260 3.95 -3.28 -8.58
N GLY A 261 2.96 -4.15 -8.34
CA GLY A 261 2.22 -4.11 -7.08
C GLY A 261 3.16 -4.46 -5.92
N TYR A 262 3.06 -3.73 -4.80
CA TYR A 262 3.95 -3.99 -3.67
C TYR A 262 3.68 -5.36 -3.05
N ASN A 263 4.71 -6.21 -2.99
CA ASN A 263 4.67 -7.55 -2.43
C ASN A 263 5.64 -7.72 -1.24
N GLY A 264 6.36 -6.67 -0.84
CA GLY A 264 7.30 -6.72 0.28
C GLY A 264 8.67 -7.32 -0.05
N GLY A 265 8.89 -7.80 -1.27
CA GLY A 265 10.13 -8.42 -1.70
C GLY A 265 11.31 -7.44 -1.74
N ALA A 266 12.52 -7.93 -1.45
CA ALA A 266 13.74 -7.10 -1.44
C ALA A 266 14.04 -6.44 -2.79
N HIS A 267 13.52 -6.97 -3.90
CA HIS A 267 13.63 -6.41 -5.25
C HIS A 267 12.81 -5.11 -5.43
N GLN A 268 11.92 -4.78 -4.49
CA GLN A 268 11.11 -3.56 -4.46
C GLN A 268 11.58 -2.56 -3.39
N LYS A 269 12.74 -2.81 -2.78
CA LYS A 269 13.31 -2.01 -1.69
C LYS A 269 14.66 -1.46 -2.10
N TYR A 270 14.93 -0.21 -1.76
CA TYR A 270 16.15 0.49 -2.14
C TYR A 270 16.85 1.09 -0.92
N ILE A 271 18.17 1.03 -0.88
CA ILE A 271 19.00 1.74 0.08
C ILE A 271 19.41 3.05 -0.57
N PHE A 272 19.13 4.16 0.10
CA PHE A 272 19.50 5.49 -0.37
C PHE A 272 20.89 5.80 0.18
N GLU A 273 21.85 6.00 -0.70
CA GLU A 273 23.25 6.28 -0.35
C GLU A 273 23.67 7.63 -0.94
N GLY A 274 24.61 8.33 -0.30
CA GLY A 274 25.09 9.64 -0.75
C GLY A 274 24.48 10.81 0.03
N SER A 275 24.19 11.91 -0.67
CA SER A 275 23.70 13.15 -0.06
C SER A 275 22.39 13.59 -0.71
N GLN A 276 21.68 14.56 -0.12
CA GLN A 276 20.44 15.09 -0.71
C GLN A 276 20.62 15.63 -2.14
N ASN A 277 21.82 16.11 -2.47
CA ASN A 277 22.14 16.65 -3.80
C ASN A 277 22.55 15.58 -4.83
N ALA A 278 22.76 14.33 -4.37
CA ALA A 278 23.08 13.18 -5.21
C ALA A 278 22.87 11.88 -4.42
N ILE A 279 21.75 11.23 -4.66
CA ILE A 279 21.32 9.98 -4.06
C ILE A 279 21.53 8.84 -5.05
N LEU A 280 22.24 7.81 -4.58
CA LEU A 280 22.37 6.52 -5.23
C LEU A 280 21.29 5.58 -4.68
N LEU A 281 20.54 4.97 -5.58
CA LEU A 281 19.43 4.07 -5.25
C LEU A 281 19.87 2.62 -5.44
N ARG A 282 20.40 1.99 -4.39
CA ARG A 282 20.86 0.60 -4.44
C ARG A 282 19.71 -0.36 -4.14
N ASN A 283 19.41 -1.27 -5.05
CA ASN A 283 18.40 -2.29 -4.83
C ASN A 283 18.84 -3.27 -3.72
N ALA A 284 17.94 -3.57 -2.78
CA ALA A 284 18.25 -4.37 -1.60
C ALA A 284 18.42 -5.88 -1.91
N LYS A 285 17.91 -6.37 -3.04
CA LYS A 285 18.10 -7.75 -3.50
C LYS A 285 19.39 -7.93 -4.28
N SER A 286 19.60 -7.13 -5.33
CA SER A 286 20.73 -7.31 -6.26
C SER A 286 22.01 -6.60 -5.82
N GLY A 287 21.92 -5.58 -4.97
CA GLY A 287 23.04 -4.69 -4.65
C GLY A 287 23.46 -3.79 -5.82
N HIS A 288 22.73 -3.81 -6.94
CA HIS A 288 22.93 -2.92 -8.07
C HIS A 288 22.19 -1.59 -7.87
N TYR A 289 22.57 -0.59 -8.65
CA TYR A 289 22.08 0.78 -8.55
C TYR A 289 21.20 1.10 -9.73
N LEU A 290 20.10 1.79 -9.48
CA LEU A 290 19.30 2.36 -10.55
C LEU A 290 20.12 3.43 -11.29
N GLN A 291 20.03 3.42 -12.61
CA GLN A 291 20.76 4.32 -13.50
C GLN A 291 19.86 4.77 -14.64
N ALA A 292 19.91 6.05 -14.96
CA ALA A 292 19.25 6.61 -16.13
C ALA A 292 19.99 6.24 -17.43
N VAL A 293 19.29 5.64 -18.39
CA VAL A 293 19.79 5.35 -19.74
C VAL A 293 18.73 5.74 -20.77
N GLY A 294 18.95 6.88 -21.45
CA GLY A 294 17.93 7.46 -22.33
C GLY A 294 16.69 7.87 -21.53
N ASN A 295 15.55 7.28 -21.85
CA ASN A 295 14.31 7.42 -21.08
C ASN A 295 14.08 6.26 -20.10
N ASP A 296 14.96 5.26 -20.07
CA ASP A 296 14.81 4.10 -19.21
C ASP A 296 15.56 4.25 -17.89
N VAL A 297 15.11 3.47 -16.90
CA VAL A 297 15.82 3.23 -15.65
C VAL A 297 16.28 1.78 -15.65
N ILE A 298 17.58 1.53 -15.52
CA ILE A 298 18.14 0.17 -15.50
C ILE A 298 18.95 -0.04 -14.22
N GLN A 299 19.09 -1.30 -13.76
CA GLN A 299 20.00 -1.61 -12.65
C GLN A 299 21.37 -2.05 -13.15
N ASN A 300 22.44 -1.52 -12.54
CA ASN A 300 23.83 -1.92 -12.82
C ASN A 300 24.72 -1.85 -11.56
N PRO A 301 25.86 -2.56 -11.53
CA PRO A 301 26.92 -2.29 -10.57
C PRO A 301 27.35 -0.81 -10.58
N LEU A 302 27.80 -0.30 -9.43
CA LEU A 302 28.39 1.04 -9.36
C LEU A 302 29.81 1.01 -9.91
N ASN A 303 30.06 1.73 -11.00
CA ASN A 303 31.41 1.94 -11.54
C ASN A 303 31.86 3.39 -11.30
N ASN A 304 33.17 3.61 -11.18
CA ASN A 304 33.79 4.90 -10.81
C ASN A 304 33.47 6.08 -11.77
N TYR A 305 32.93 5.82 -12.97
CA TYR A 305 32.58 6.83 -13.98
C TYR A 305 31.13 7.37 -13.87
N ASP A 306 30.31 6.88 -12.94
CA ASP A 306 28.84 7.04 -13.01
C ASP A 306 28.20 7.91 -11.91
N ARG A 307 28.95 8.76 -11.18
CA ARG A 307 28.35 9.68 -10.20
C ARG A 307 27.34 10.68 -10.81
N ASN A 308 27.38 10.89 -12.13
CA ASN A 308 26.43 11.70 -12.88
C ASN A 308 25.11 10.98 -13.24
N LYS A 309 24.96 9.69 -12.90
CA LYS A 309 23.71 8.91 -13.05
C LYS A 309 22.90 8.79 -11.75
N SER A 310 23.32 9.53 -10.71
CA SER A 310 22.62 9.61 -9.44
C SER A 310 21.30 10.39 -9.57
N TYR A 311 20.45 10.29 -8.57
CA TYR A 311 19.17 11.00 -8.52
C TYR A 311 19.20 12.13 -7.47
N ILE A 312 18.28 13.08 -7.57
CA ILE A 312 17.91 14.00 -6.50
C ILE A 312 16.49 13.67 -6.08
N GLN A 313 16.26 13.61 -4.77
CA GLN A 313 14.92 13.68 -4.22
C GLN A 313 14.59 15.15 -3.97
N GLU A 314 13.57 15.67 -4.66
CA GLU A 314 13.09 17.06 -4.54
C GLU A 314 11.60 17.16 -4.23
#